data_AF-A0A158KZ98-F1
#
_entry.id   AF-A0A158KZ98-F1
#
_cell.length_a   1.000
_cell.length_b   1.000
_cell.length_c   1.000
_cell.angle_alpha   90.00
_cell.angle_beta   90.00
_cell.angle_gamma   90.00
#
_symmetry.space_group_name_H-M   'P 1'
#
loop_
_entity.id
_entity.type
_entity.pdbx_description
1 polymer ?
#
loop_
_entity_poly.entity_id
_entity_poly.type
_entity_poly.pdbx_seq_one_letter_code
_entity_poly.pdbx_strand_id
1 'polypeptide(L)'
;MGFDWLLLDAEHAPNDVLTLIPKLMALKDSSGAPFVRPPANDSVVIKRMLDAGFFNFLIPFVDSASDARRAVAATRYPPLGVRGMSVGQRSNRYGTVANYFEVANDNICVVVQIESRAVVEAIDEITAVEGGDAVFVGPCDLAAAHGHIGNPNHPEVHQALAHVFERVKAGVEPSGILAPVQ
;
A
#
# COMPACT_ATOMS: atom_id res chain seq x y z
N MET A 1 -14.64 -16.52 1.69
CA MET A 1 -13.38 -16.77 2.42
C MET A 1 -13.25 -15.92 3.70
N GLY A 2 -14.18 -15.03 4.04
CA GLY A 2 -14.27 -14.44 5.39
C GLY A 2 -13.12 -13.53 5.83
N PHE A 3 -12.13 -13.28 4.97
CA PHE A 3 -11.05 -12.32 5.23
C PHE A 3 -11.57 -10.89 5.20
N ASP A 4 -11.03 -10.05 6.09
CA ASP A 4 -11.34 -8.61 6.15
C ASP A 4 -10.78 -7.83 4.95
N TRP A 5 -9.70 -8.33 4.34
CA TRP A 5 -9.08 -7.73 3.16
C TRP A 5 -8.42 -8.78 2.27
N LEU A 6 -8.24 -8.44 0.99
CA LEU A 6 -7.58 -9.29 -0.01
C LEU A 6 -6.57 -8.46 -0.79
N LEU A 7 -5.32 -8.95 -0.90
CA LEU A 7 -4.29 -8.31 -1.70
C LEU A 7 -4.33 -8.79 -3.16
N LEU A 8 -4.59 -7.86 -4.08
CA LEU A 8 -4.49 -8.07 -5.51
C LEU A 8 -3.10 -7.59 -5.95
N ASP A 9 -2.16 -8.52 -5.99
CA ASP A 9 -0.75 -8.22 -6.25
C ASP A 9 -0.49 -7.95 -7.74
N ALA A 10 0.15 -6.84 -8.08
CA ALA A 10 0.64 -6.54 -9.44
C ALA A 10 2.17 -6.37 -9.50
N GLU A 11 2.87 -6.67 -8.40
CA GLU A 11 4.33 -6.67 -8.34
C GLU A 11 4.88 -8.07 -8.61
N HIS A 12 4.42 -9.08 -7.86
CA HIS A 12 4.92 -10.46 -7.97
C HIS A 12 3.92 -11.43 -8.60
N ALA A 13 2.78 -10.95 -9.08
CA ALA A 13 1.84 -11.72 -9.88
C ALA A 13 1.63 -11.04 -11.25
N PRO A 14 1.25 -11.80 -12.30
CA PRO A 14 1.10 -11.27 -13.66
C PRO A 14 -0.21 -10.50 -13.81
N ASN A 15 -0.41 -9.49 -12.98
CA ASN A 15 -1.57 -8.61 -13.01
C ASN A 15 -1.17 -7.23 -13.54
N ASP A 16 -2.10 -6.67 -14.28
CA ASP A 16 -2.11 -5.32 -14.79
C ASP A 16 -3.49 -4.71 -14.54
N VAL A 17 -3.67 -3.44 -14.93
CA VAL A 17 -4.96 -2.76 -14.71
C VAL A 17 -6.13 -3.51 -15.35
N LEU A 18 -5.94 -4.13 -16.51
CA LEU A 18 -7.01 -4.81 -17.25
C LEU A 18 -7.41 -6.15 -16.63
N THR A 19 -6.47 -6.87 -16.03
CA THR A 19 -6.73 -8.12 -15.30
C THR A 19 -7.22 -7.87 -13.86
N LEU A 20 -6.86 -6.74 -13.26
CA LEU A 20 -7.36 -6.33 -11.94
C LEU A 20 -8.83 -5.91 -11.95
N ILE A 21 -9.32 -5.27 -13.02
CA ILE A 21 -10.71 -4.81 -13.11
C ILE A 21 -11.73 -5.97 -12.96
N PRO A 22 -11.61 -7.10 -13.68
CA PRO A 22 -12.48 -8.27 -13.47
C PRO A 22 -12.44 -8.81 -12.03
N LYS A 23 -11.27 -8.79 -11.38
CA LYS A 23 -11.14 -9.23 -9.98
C LYS A 23 -11.89 -8.28 -9.03
N LEU A 24 -11.76 -6.96 -9.23
CA LEU A 24 -12.57 -5.98 -8.52
C LEU A 24 -14.07 -6.18 -8.76
N MET A 25 -14.48 -6.54 -9.98
CA MET A 25 -15.87 -6.86 -10.28
C MET A 25 -16.35 -8.10 -9.52
N ALA A 26 -15.54 -9.15 -9.45
CA ALA A 26 -15.85 -10.38 -8.72
C ALA A 26 -15.94 -10.15 -7.19
N LEU A 27 -15.27 -9.13 -6.67
CA LEU A 27 -15.27 -8.78 -5.25
C LEU A 27 -16.35 -7.77 -4.84
N LYS A 28 -17.21 -7.30 -5.75
CA LYS A 28 -18.17 -6.21 -5.47
C LYS A 28 -19.09 -6.45 -4.25
N ASP A 29 -19.48 -7.70 -4.03
CA ASP A 29 -20.37 -8.09 -2.92
C ASP A 29 -19.62 -8.88 -1.83
N SER A 30 -18.27 -8.87 -1.88
CA SER A 30 -17.42 -9.46 -0.85
C SER A 30 -17.35 -8.53 0.37
N SER A 31 -17.30 -9.12 1.56
CA SER A 31 -16.99 -8.37 2.79
C SER A 31 -15.51 -7.96 2.88
N GLY A 32 -14.63 -8.64 2.15
CA GLY A 32 -13.20 -8.37 2.17
C GLY A 32 -12.83 -7.15 1.32
N ALA A 33 -12.17 -6.17 1.92
CA ALA A 33 -11.68 -4.97 1.27
C ALA A 33 -10.57 -5.28 0.25
N PRO A 34 -10.71 -4.92 -1.04
CA PRO A 34 -9.65 -5.10 -2.01
C PRO A 34 -8.50 -4.11 -1.77
N PHE A 35 -7.30 -4.64 -1.59
CA PHE A 35 -6.04 -3.90 -1.66
C PHE A 35 -5.35 -4.19 -2.98
N VAL A 36 -4.58 -3.23 -3.50
CA VAL A 36 -3.67 -3.46 -4.63
C VAL A 36 -2.24 -3.16 -4.22
N ARG A 37 -1.32 -4.03 -4.65
CA ARG A 37 0.11 -3.73 -4.62
C ARG A 37 0.56 -3.37 -6.04
N PRO A 38 0.81 -2.08 -6.35
CA PRO A 38 1.32 -1.71 -7.66
C PRO A 38 2.73 -2.26 -7.87
N PRO A 39 3.18 -2.42 -9.13
CA PRO A 39 4.55 -2.87 -9.43
C PRO A 39 5.66 -1.90 -8.99
N ALA A 40 5.31 -0.65 -8.65
CA ALA A 40 6.24 0.37 -8.16
C ALA A 40 5.49 1.52 -7.48
N ASN A 41 6.20 2.32 -6.69
CA ASN A 41 5.76 3.64 -6.21
C ASN A 41 5.81 4.67 -7.36
N ASP A 42 4.95 4.47 -8.36
CA ASP A 42 4.85 5.30 -9.56
C ASP A 42 3.48 5.99 -9.66
N SER A 43 3.49 7.32 -9.74
CA SER A 43 2.27 8.13 -9.76
C SER A 43 1.35 7.85 -10.97
N VAL A 44 1.91 7.46 -12.12
CA VAL A 44 1.14 7.15 -13.33
C VAL A 44 0.39 5.83 -13.13
N VAL A 45 1.06 4.82 -12.59
CA VAL A 45 0.48 3.51 -12.28
C VAL A 45 -0.57 3.63 -11.18
N ILE A 46 -0.24 4.30 -10.08
CA ILE A 46 -1.15 4.53 -8.94
C ILE A 46 -2.42 5.25 -9.41
N LYS A 47 -2.30 6.32 -10.20
CA LYS A 47 -3.45 7.02 -10.80
C LYS A 47 -4.35 6.09 -11.61
N ARG A 48 -3.77 5.22 -12.45
CA ARG A 48 -4.56 4.28 -13.27
C ARG A 48 -5.30 3.26 -12.41
N MET A 49 -4.70 2.80 -11.32
CA MET A 49 -5.34 1.88 -10.37
C MET A 49 -6.43 2.58 -9.54
N LEU A 50 -6.20 3.83 -9.15
CA LEU A 50 -7.21 4.68 -8.52
C LEU A 50 -8.41 4.90 -9.42
N ASP A 51 -8.25 5.09 -10.73
CA ASP A 51 -9.38 5.25 -11.65
C ASP A 51 -10.03 3.90 -12.03
N ALA A 52 -9.29 2.80 -11.85
CA ALA A 52 -9.78 1.44 -12.05
C ALA A 52 -10.71 0.96 -10.93
N GLY A 53 -10.75 1.60 -9.75
CA GLY A 53 -11.64 1.20 -8.66
C GLY A 53 -10.96 0.90 -7.33
N PHE A 54 -9.63 1.06 -7.21
CA PHE A 54 -8.94 0.79 -5.95
C PHE A 54 -8.94 2.00 -5.03
N PHE A 55 -9.16 1.74 -3.75
CA PHE A 55 -9.13 2.71 -2.66
C PHE A 55 -8.09 2.36 -1.58
N ASN A 56 -7.52 1.16 -1.62
CA ASN A 56 -6.56 0.69 -0.64
C ASN A 56 -5.29 0.21 -1.35
N PHE A 57 -4.15 0.73 -0.93
CA PHE A 57 -2.87 0.51 -1.59
C PHE A 57 -1.84 -0.03 -0.60
N LEU A 58 -1.09 -1.04 -1.04
CA LEU A 58 0.15 -1.48 -0.40
C LEU A 58 1.30 -1.09 -1.32
N ILE A 59 2.05 -0.03 -0.99
CA ILE A 59 3.04 0.57 -1.88
C ILE A 59 4.44 -0.04 -1.63
N PRO A 60 5.06 -0.71 -2.62
CA PRO A 60 6.42 -1.23 -2.51
C PRO A 60 7.47 -0.12 -2.70
N PHE A 61 8.73 -0.43 -2.40
CA PHE A 61 9.89 0.45 -2.61
C PHE A 61 9.75 1.82 -1.91
N VAL A 62 9.31 1.82 -0.65
CA VAL A 62 9.27 3.03 0.18
C VAL A 62 10.51 3.05 1.07
N ASP A 63 11.58 3.67 0.57
CA ASP A 63 12.89 3.67 1.23
C ASP A 63 13.15 4.89 2.13
N SER A 64 12.27 5.89 2.10
CA SER A 64 12.43 7.14 2.82
C SER A 64 11.11 7.86 3.05
N ALA A 65 11.12 8.85 3.96
CA ALA A 65 9.99 9.76 4.16
C ALA A 65 9.61 10.54 2.88
N SER A 66 10.58 10.78 1.98
CA SER A 66 10.33 11.37 0.67
C SER A 66 9.49 10.43 -0.20
N ASP A 67 9.82 9.15 -0.22
CA ASP A 67 9.10 8.14 -1.00
C ASP A 67 7.68 7.94 -0.47
N ALA A 68 7.51 7.95 0.87
CA ALA A 68 6.21 7.91 1.51
C ALA A 68 5.36 9.14 1.15
N ARG A 69 5.92 10.36 1.18
CA ARG A 69 5.24 11.58 0.73
C ARG A 69 4.83 11.49 -0.74
N ARG A 70 5.68 10.93 -1.62
CA ARG A 70 5.33 10.72 -3.04
C ARG A 70 4.18 9.74 -3.20
N ALA A 71 4.17 8.65 -2.43
CA ALA A 71 3.10 7.66 -2.44
C ALA A 71 1.76 8.29 -2.03
N VAL A 72 1.73 9.03 -0.91
CA VAL A 72 0.53 9.74 -0.45
C VAL A 72 0.07 10.75 -1.51
N ALA A 73 0.97 11.63 -1.98
CA ALA A 73 0.64 12.65 -2.96
C ALA A 73 0.10 12.07 -4.28
N ALA A 74 0.55 10.88 -4.70
CA ALA A 74 0.03 10.22 -5.90
C ALA A 74 -1.46 9.83 -5.78
N THR A 75 -1.99 9.71 -4.56
CA THR A 75 -3.37 9.29 -4.31
C THR A 75 -4.37 10.42 -4.10
N ARG A 76 -3.89 11.61 -3.75
CA ARG A 76 -4.73 12.77 -3.44
C ARG A 76 -4.80 13.73 -4.62
N TYR A 77 -5.99 14.31 -4.84
CA TYR A 77 -6.18 15.44 -5.75
C TYR A 77 -5.55 16.73 -5.17
N PRO A 78 -5.19 17.71 -6.03
CA PRO A 78 -4.72 19.01 -5.56
C PRO A 78 -5.71 19.70 -4.60
N PRO A 79 -5.23 20.47 -3.60
CA PRO A 79 -3.83 20.82 -3.34
C PRO A 79 -3.04 19.78 -2.54
N LEU A 80 -3.70 18.72 -2.06
CA LEU A 80 -3.09 17.72 -1.16
C LEU A 80 -2.18 16.72 -1.88
N GLY A 81 -2.24 16.67 -3.21
CA GLY A 81 -1.42 15.77 -4.01
C GLY A 81 -1.39 16.14 -5.49
N VAL A 82 -1.00 15.15 -6.29
CA VAL A 82 -0.72 15.29 -7.73
C VAL A 82 -1.58 14.35 -8.58
N ARG A 83 -2.62 13.73 -8.00
CA ARG A 83 -3.53 12.85 -8.75
C ARG A 83 -4.21 13.63 -9.87
N GLY A 84 -4.09 13.11 -11.10
CA GLY A 84 -4.77 13.68 -12.26
C GLY A 84 -6.29 13.47 -12.21
N MET A 85 -7.07 14.47 -12.65
CA MET A 85 -8.52 14.41 -12.63
C MET A 85 -9.12 13.73 -13.86
N SER A 86 -10.18 12.96 -13.64
CA SER A 86 -11.06 12.40 -14.66
C SER A 86 -12.51 12.49 -14.18
N VAL A 87 -13.43 12.90 -15.06
CA VAL A 87 -14.85 13.09 -14.72
C VAL A 87 -15.66 11.79 -14.78
N GLY A 88 -15.18 10.76 -15.48
CA GLY A 88 -15.88 9.49 -15.66
C GLY A 88 -14.94 8.30 -15.56
N GLN A 89 -14.91 7.65 -14.40
CA GLN A 89 -14.06 6.49 -14.12
C GLN A 89 -14.75 5.52 -13.15
N ARG A 90 -14.16 4.36 -12.86
CA ARG A 90 -14.88 3.31 -12.10
C ARG A 90 -15.08 3.65 -10.63
N SER A 91 -14.10 4.29 -9.99
CA SER A 91 -14.13 4.74 -8.60
C SER A 91 -15.18 5.79 -8.31
N ASN A 92 -15.52 6.66 -9.27
CA ASN A 92 -16.69 7.55 -9.13
C ASN A 92 -17.97 6.96 -9.74
N ARG A 93 -17.95 5.65 -10.09
CA ARG A 93 -19.03 4.93 -10.77
C ARG A 93 -19.59 5.70 -11.96
N TYR A 94 -18.68 6.19 -12.80
CA TYR A 94 -18.99 6.97 -14.01
C TYR A 94 -19.84 8.21 -13.72
N GLY A 95 -19.53 8.91 -12.62
CA GLY A 95 -20.19 10.14 -12.20
C GLY A 95 -21.43 9.97 -11.32
N THR A 96 -21.74 8.74 -10.88
CA THR A 96 -22.92 8.49 -10.02
C THR A 96 -22.62 8.59 -8.53
N VAL A 97 -21.34 8.62 -8.11
CA VAL A 97 -20.96 8.90 -6.72
C VAL A 97 -21.06 10.42 -6.47
N ALA A 98 -22.02 10.81 -5.62
CA ALA A 98 -22.18 12.20 -5.20
C ALA A 98 -20.93 12.71 -4.47
N ASN A 99 -20.58 13.98 -4.69
CA ASN A 99 -19.48 14.68 -4.01
C ASN A 99 -18.13 13.94 -4.08
N TYR A 100 -17.90 13.12 -5.11
CA TYR A 100 -16.73 12.26 -5.21
C TYR A 100 -15.41 13.01 -4.96
N PHE A 101 -15.23 14.17 -5.59
CA PHE A 101 -13.99 14.94 -5.45
C PHE A 101 -13.81 15.58 -4.07
N GLU A 102 -14.88 15.78 -3.31
CA GLU A 102 -14.83 16.32 -1.95
C GLU A 102 -14.39 15.25 -0.95
N VAL A 103 -14.84 14.00 -1.17
CA VAL A 103 -14.59 12.90 -0.22
C VAL A 103 -13.43 12.00 -0.61
N ALA A 104 -13.02 11.96 -1.88
CA ALA A 104 -12.03 11.00 -2.38
C ALA A 104 -10.70 11.12 -1.64
N ASN A 105 -10.26 12.33 -1.33
CA ASN A 105 -8.98 12.55 -0.64
C ASN A 105 -8.97 12.01 0.78
N ASP A 106 -10.11 11.86 1.46
CA ASP A 106 -10.15 11.35 2.83
C ASP A 106 -10.42 9.84 2.88
N ASN A 107 -10.66 9.21 1.73
CA ASN A 107 -11.13 7.82 1.63
C ASN A 107 -10.19 6.92 0.80
N ILE A 108 -8.91 7.31 0.61
CA ILE A 108 -7.87 6.40 0.13
C ILE A 108 -7.00 5.97 1.31
N CYS A 109 -6.79 4.67 1.45
CA CYS A 109 -5.84 4.06 2.37
C CYS A 109 -4.49 3.81 1.68
N VAL A 110 -3.41 4.33 2.25
CA VAL A 110 -2.03 4.18 1.79
C VAL A 110 -1.22 3.44 2.86
N VAL A 111 -0.85 2.21 2.56
CA VAL A 111 0.02 1.38 3.39
C VAL A 111 1.38 1.30 2.72
N VAL A 112 2.45 1.61 3.44
CA VAL A 112 3.81 1.58 2.90
C VAL A 112 4.50 0.27 3.26
N GLN A 113 5.16 -0.35 2.28
CA GLN A 113 5.90 -1.60 2.48
C GLN A 113 7.35 -1.30 2.89
N ILE A 114 7.79 -1.96 3.96
CA ILE A 114 9.13 -1.88 4.55
C ILE A 114 9.87 -3.18 4.26
N GLU A 115 10.99 -3.07 3.55
CA GLU A 115 11.67 -4.25 3.00
C GLU A 115 13.19 -4.11 2.88
N SER A 116 13.76 -2.96 3.26
CA SER A 116 15.19 -2.72 3.20
C SER A 116 15.76 -2.32 4.57
N ARG A 117 17.07 -2.54 4.75
CA ARG A 117 17.76 -2.18 5.99
C ARG A 117 17.73 -0.67 6.26
N ALA A 118 17.87 0.15 5.22
CA ALA A 118 17.81 1.61 5.34
C ALA A 118 16.45 2.08 5.89
N VAL A 119 15.37 1.39 5.51
CA VAL A 119 14.02 1.70 5.97
C VAL A 119 13.82 1.39 7.44
N VAL A 120 14.41 0.31 7.94
CA VAL A 120 14.36 -0.02 9.38
C VAL A 120 14.94 1.13 10.21
N GLU A 121 16.02 1.75 9.74
CA GLU A 121 16.66 2.91 10.39
C GLU A 121 15.85 4.20 10.22
N ALA A 122 15.15 4.38 9.10
CA ALA A 122 14.36 5.57 8.76
C ALA A 122 12.88 5.48 9.15
N ILE A 123 12.46 4.43 9.87
CA ILE A 123 11.04 4.14 10.12
C ILE A 123 10.30 5.28 10.82
N ASP A 124 10.95 5.99 11.72
CA ASP A 124 10.36 7.14 12.43
C ASP A 124 10.04 8.30 11.48
N GLU A 125 10.89 8.53 10.49
CA GLU A 125 10.66 9.61 9.52
C GLU A 125 9.54 9.24 8.53
N ILE A 126 9.41 7.95 8.22
CA ILE A 126 8.39 7.41 7.31
C ILE A 126 7.01 7.45 7.95
N THR A 127 6.90 6.98 9.20
CA THR A 127 5.66 6.98 10.00
C THR A 127 5.19 8.42 10.27
N ALA A 128 6.11 9.36 10.50
CA ALA A 128 5.77 10.78 10.65
C ALA A 128 5.16 11.46 9.39
N VAL A 129 5.03 10.78 8.25
CA VAL A 129 4.43 11.34 7.04
C VAL A 129 2.90 11.33 7.14
N GLU A 130 2.30 12.52 7.13
CA GLU A 130 0.86 12.69 7.09
C GLU A 130 0.21 12.00 5.88
N GLY A 131 -0.88 11.28 6.13
CA GLY A 131 -1.67 10.58 5.12
C GLY A 131 -1.18 9.17 4.77
N GLY A 132 -0.12 8.69 5.43
CA GLY A 132 0.20 7.26 5.51
C GLY A 132 -0.65 6.61 6.61
N ASP A 133 -1.33 5.51 6.28
CA ASP A 133 -2.35 4.92 7.16
C ASP A 133 -1.86 3.70 7.93
N ALA A 134 -0.84 3.00 7.42
CA ALA A 134 -0.22 1.87 8.08
C ALA A 134 1.15 1.54 7.48
N VAL A 135 1.90 0.72 8.21
CA VAL A 135 3.15 0.13 7.77
C VAL A 135 2.97 -1.37 7.54
N PHE A 136 3.54 -1.91 6.47
CA PHE A 136 3.53 -3.34 6.18
C PHE A 136 4.95 -3.85 6.01
N VAL A 137 5.32 -4.95 6.66
CA VAL A 137 6.67 -5.51 6.51
C VAL A 137 6.66 -6.73 5.60
N GLY A 138 7.59 -6.76 4.64
CA GLY A 138 7.85 -7.91 3.76
C GLY A 138 8.99 -8.77 4.32
N PRO A 139 8.73 -9.87 5.06
CA PRO A 139 9.78 -10.59 5.76
C PRO A 139 10.78 -11.29 4.82
N CYS A 140 10.36 -11.71 3.62
CA CYS A 140 11.24 -12.33 2.64
C CYS A 140 12.27 -11.33 2.08
N ASP A 141 11.82 -10.16 1.68
CA ASP A 141 12.68 -9.10 1.14
C ASP A 141 13.57 -8.50 2.23
N LEU A 142 13.04 -8.32 3.45
CA LEU A 142 13.84 -7.91 4.60
C LEU A 142 14.95 -8.94 4.91
N ALA A 143 14.65 -10.24 4.85
CA ALA A 143 15.65 -11.27 5.01
C ALA A 143 16.74 -11.19 3.93
N ALA A 144 16.34 -10.98 2.68
CA ALA A 144 17.29 -10.78 1.58
C ALA A 144 18.18 -9.54 1.80
N ALA A 145 17.61 -8.42 2.26
CA ALA A 145 18.32 -7.18 2.54
C ALA A 145 19.36 -7.31 3.68
N HIS A 146 19.13 -8.25 4.62
CA HIS A 146 20.08 -8.60 5.68
C HIS A 146 21.04 -9.75 5.28
N GLY A 147 21.02 -10.21 4.03
CA GLY A 147 21.90 -11.29 3.54
C GLY A 147 21.42 -12.70 3.87
N HIS A 148 20.18 -12.85 4.35
CA HIS A 148 19.56 -14.12 4.77
C HIS A 148 18.48 -14.56 3.77
N ILE A 149 18.81 -14.59 2.47
CA ILE A 149 17.86 -14.93 1.39
C ILE A 149 17.17 -16.26 1.68
N GLY A 150 15.82 -16.26 1.67
CA GLY A 150 15.01 -17.45 1.92
C GLY A 150 14.91 -17.88 3.39
N ASN A 151 15.49 -17.11 4.32
CA ASN A 151 15.45 -17.39 5.75
C ASN A 151 14.84 -16.21 6.56
N PRO A 152 13.53 -15.95 6.43
CA PRO A 152 12.85 -14.90 7.20
C PRO A 152 12.85 -15.16 8.72
N ASN A 153 13.14 -16.39 9.14
CA ASN A 153 13.22 -16.77 10.55
C ASN A 153 14.62 -16.52 11.18
N HIS A 154 15.55 -15.90 10.45
CA HIS A 154 16.87 -15.59 10.99
C HIS A 154 16.76 -14.60 12.17
N PRO A 155 17.50 -14.78 13.29
CA PRO A 155 17.39 -13.91 14.47
C PRO A 155 17.57 -12.42 14.18
N GLU A 156 18.45 -12.05 13.25
CA GLU A 156 18.66 -10.66 12.84
C GLU A 156 17.41 -10.07 12.16
N VAL A 157 16.69 -10.87 11.36
CA VAL A 157 15.44 -10.45 10.70
C VAL A 157 14.34 -10.28 11.74
N HIS A 158 14.25 -11.19 12.71
CA HIS A 158 13.32 -11.04 13.85
C HIS A 158 13.60 -9.79 14.68
N GLN A 159 14.87 -9.44 14.91
CA GLN A 159 15.25 -8.22 15.62
C GLN A 159 14.84 -6.97 14.83
N ALA A 160 15.07 -6.96 13.51
CA ALA A 160 14.63 -5.87 12.65
C ALA A 160 13.10 -5.73 12.64
N LEU A 161 12.36 -6.85 12.54
CA LEU A 161 10.90 -6.88 12.62
C LEU A 161 10.38 -6.33 13.95
N ALA A 162 10.96 -6.79 15.06
CA ALA A 162 10.59 -6.32 16.40
C ALA A 162 10.83 -4.81 16.53
N HIS A 163 11.98 -4.32 16.06
CA HIS A 163 12.28 -2.90 16.06
C HIS A 163 11.23 -2.10 15.28
N VAL A 164 10.94 -2.47 14.03
CA VAL A 164 9.94 -1.77 13.21
C VAL A 164 8.58 -1.75 13.90
N PHE A 165 8.09 -2.87 14.41
CA PHE A 165 6.79 -2.92 15.09
C PHE A 165 6.75 -2.11 16.39
N GLU A 166 7.85 -2.07 17.15
CA GLU A 166 7.94 -1.22 18.34
C GLU A 166 7.86 0.26 17.98
N ARG A 167 8.58 0.69 16.92
CA ARG A 167 8.56 2.09 16.46
C ARG A 167 7.19 2.50 15.90
N VAL A 168 6.61 1.67 15.04
CA VAL A 168 5.28 1.91 14.44
C VAL A 168 4.20 1.98 15.53
N LYS A 169 4.23 1.06 16.50
CA LYS A 169 3.29 1.08 17.64
C LYS A 169 3.44 2.34 18.49
N ALA A 170 4.66 2.86 18.65
CA ALA A 170 4.89 4.12 19.36
C ALA A 170 4.34 5.34 18.59
N GLY A 171 4.30 5.28 17.25
CA GLY A 171 3.68 6.27 16.37
C GLY A 171 2.15 6.19 16.28
N VAL A 172 1.51 5.19 16.91
CA VAL A 172 0.04 4.95 16.91
C VAL A 172 -0.49 4.46 15.55
N GLU A 173 0.39 4.09 14.63
CA GLU A 173 0.01 3.52 13.33
C GLU A 173 -0.21 2.00 13.42
N PRO A 174 -1.17 1.45 12.67
CA PRO A 174 -1.28 0.02 12.47
C PRO A 174 -0.05 -0.55 11.74
N SER A 175 0.36 -1.76 12.12
CA SER A 175 1.40 -2.53 11.45
C SER A 175 0.85 -3.85 10.88
N GLY A 176 1.28 -4.24 9.69
CA GLY A 176 0.95 -5.51 9.03
C GLY A 176 2.18 -6.31 8.60
N ILE A 177 1.98 -7.60 8.33
CA ILE A 177 3.02 -8.51 7.80
C ILE A 177 2.35 -9.62 6.99
N LEU A 178 3.04 -10.11 5.95
CA LEU A 178 2.66 -11.37 5.30
C LEU A 178 3.29 -12.54 6.04
N ALA A 179 2.48 -13.35 6.72
CA ALA A 179 2.89 -14.58 7.38
C ALA A 179 2.21 -15.78 6.69
N PRO A 180 2.90 -16.49 5.78
CA PRO A 180 2.37 -17.70 5.17
C PRO A 180 2.06 -18.74 6.25
N VAL A 181 0.89 -19.39 6.15
CA VAL A 181 0.60 -20.56 6.97
C VAL A 181 1.57 -21.67 6.54
N GLN A 182 2.41 -22.13 7.47
CA GLN A 182 3.21 -23.35 7.32
C GLN A 182 2.42 -24.55 7.82
#